data_AF-A0A953MDZ2-F1
#
_entry.id   AF-A0A953MDZ2-F1
#
_cell.length_a   1.000
_cell.length_b   1.000
_cell.length_c   1.000
_cell.angle_alpha   90.00
_cell.angle_beta   90.00
_cell.angle_gamma   90.00
#
_symmetry.space_group_name_H-M   'P 1'
#
loop_
_entity.id
_entity.type
_entity.pdbx_description
1 polymer ?
#
loop_
_entity_poly.entity_id
_entity_poly.type
_entity_poly.pdbx_seq_one_letter_code
_entity_poly.pdbx_strand_id
1 'polypeptide(L)'
;MKKLNLSKAKVLVGVTILILVGTLQAQTDTNKVHVKNGMHHSDEMIHSDHGNVVWKSPIDLSAIDKNGDGMVFQDQMDWNVISDEAGVCPLCGMTLKEVSLDEAKANLLSNGFTVISSNHKNNSGKTDSETALNQSTASKSYDAVIWNKYCPVTGKKISKSAETLKYEGKIIGFCCAGSKHHEVFLKDPERYLKNLSSDGQEFIGEK
;
A
#
# COMPACT_ATOMS: atom_id res chain seq x y z
N MET A 1 -7.21 45.13 37.23
CA MET A 1 -8.42 44.74 37.99
C MET A 1 -9.55 45.69 37.62
N LYS A 2 -10.61 45.22 36.96
CA LYS A 2 -11.98 45.77 36.96
C LYS A 2 -12.90 44.69 36.36
N LYS A 3 -13.95 44.38 37.11
CA LYS A 3 -14.82 43.20 36.97
C LYS A 3 -15.92 43.41 35.90
N LEU A 4 -16.44 42.25 35.48
CA LEU A 4 -17.61 41.89 34.67
C LEU A 4 -18.75 42.93 34.57
N ASN A 5 -19.45 42.91 33.43
CA ASN A 5 -20.91 42.99 33.42
C ASN A 5 -21.54 42.03 32.40
N LEU A 6 -22.59 41.40 32.91
CA LEU A 6 -23.38 40.28 32.41
C LEU A 6 -24.61 40.85 31.68
N SER A 7 -24.88 40.45 30.43
CA SER A 7 -26.20 40.63 29.82
C SER A 7 -26.84 39.27 29.58
N LYS A 8 -27.93 39.04 30.32
CA LYS A 8 -28.83 37.91 30.19
C LYS A 8 -29.78 38.18 29.02
N ALA A 9 -30.02 37.20 28.17
CA ALA A 9 -31.24 37.13 27.36
C ALA A 9 -31.72 35.67 27.32
N LYS A 10 -32.80 35.41 28.06
CA LYS A 10 -33.66 34.23 27.98
C LYS A 10 -34.93 34.66 27.25
N VAL A 11 -35.32 33.98 26.17
CA VAL A 11 -36.70 33.88 25.64
C VAL A 11 -36.75 32.51 24.91
N LEU A 12 -37.46 31.47 25.40
CA LEU A 12 -38.88 31.13 25.19
C LEU A 12 -39.18 30.90 23.68
N VAL A 13 -39.85 29.89 23.12
CA VAL A 13 -40.92 28.93 23.47
C VAL A 13 -40.78 27.81 22.41
N GLY A 14 -40.68 26.51 22.70
CA GLY A 14 -41.81 25.57 22.73
C GLY A 14 -42.71 25.55 21.48
N VAL A 15 -42.56 24.59 20.56
CA VAL A 15 -43.68 24.01 19.79
C VAL A 15 -43.41 22.53 19.50
N THR A 16 -44.19 21.71 20.18
CA THR A 16 -44.39 20.27 20.00
C THR A 16 -45.20 20.03 18.72
N ILE A 17 -44.75 19.18 17.79
CA ILE A 17 -45.63 18.57 16.79
C ILE A 17 -45.42 17.07 16.79
N LEU A 18 -46.44 16.42 17.35
CA LEU A 18 -46.69 14.99 17.42
C LEU A 18 -47.70 14.68 16.31
N ILE A 19 -47.32 13.91 15.27
CA ILE A 19 -48.27 13.38 14.28
C ILE A 19 -47.89 11.91 14.07
N LEU A 20 -48.52 11.00 14.81
CA LEU A 20 -49.75 10.26 14.51
C LEU A 20 -49.51 9.05 13.59
N VAL A 21 -49.67 7.90 14.24
CA VAL A 21 -49.62 6.52 13.78
C VAL A 21 -50.68 6.27 12.70
N GLY A 22 -50.26 5.78 11.54
CA GLY A 22 -51.13 5.20 10.51
C GLY A 22 -51.09 3.67 10.58
N THR A 23 -52.25 3.07 10.77
CA THR A 23 -52.52 1.66 11.02
C THR A 23 -52.43 0.77 9.79
N LEU A 24 -51.85 -0.42 10.01
CA LEU A 24 -52.18 -1.75 9.46
C LEU A 24 -53.36 -1.84 8.47
N GLN A 25 -53.10 -2.39 7.29
CA GLN A 25 -54.03 -3.29 6.60
C GLN A 25 -53.24 -4.50 6.06
N ALA A 26 -53.63 -5.68 6.54
CA ALA A 26 -53.20 -6.99 6.07
C ALA A 26 -54.36 -7.63 5.30
N GLN A 27 -54.10 -8.21 4.12
CA GLN A 27 -54.85 -9.31 3.49
C GLN A 27 -53.84 -10.05 2.59
N THR A 28 -53.30 -11.21 3.01
CA THR A 28 -53.78 -12.58 2.74
C THR A 28 -54.23 -12.80 1.30
N ASP A 29 -53.44 -13.54 0.53
CA ASP A 29 -53.99 -14.62 -0.28
C ASP A 29 -52.95 -15.72 -0.54
N THR A 30 -53.45 -16.94 -0.37
CA THR A 30 -52.77 -18.22 -0.48
C THR A 30 -52.67 -18.66 -1.94
N ASN A 31 -51.48 -19.04 -2.44
CA ASN A 31 -51.34 -20.35 -3.08
C ASN A 31 -49.88 -20.80 -3.26
N LYS A 32 -49.69 -22.03 -2.81
CA LYS A 32 -48.62 -23.00 -2.94
C LYS A 32 -48.22 -23.22 -4.41
N VAL A 33 -46.91 -23.32 -4.71
CA VAL A 33 -46.27 -24.49 -5.34
C VAL A 33 -44.76 -24.39 -5.11
N HIS A 34 -44.20 -25.47 -4.59
CA HIS A 34 -42.78 -25.70 -4.43
C HIS A 34 -42.22 -26.26 -5.74
N VAL A 35 -41.30 -25.54 -6.37
CA VAL A 35 -40.31 -26.13 -7.28
C VAL A 35 -38.95 -25.56 -6.89
N LYS A 36 -38.18 -26.38 -6.17
CA LYS A 36 -36.73 -26.20 -6.04
C LYS A 36 -36.11 -26.72 -7.32
N ASN A 37 -35.41 -25.85 -8.05
CA ASN A 37 -34.04 -26.03 -8.55
C ASN A 37 -33.73 -24.99 -9.63
N GLY A 38 -32.66 -24.23 -9.40
CA GLY A 38 -32.12 -23.23 -10.33
C GLY A 38 -31.89 -21.91 -9.62
N MET A 39 -30.78 -21.79 -8.90
CA MET A 39 -30.29 -20.50 -8.38
C MET A 39 -29.93 -19.62 -9.59
N HIS A 40 -30.89 -18.84 -10.07
CA HIS A 40 -30.62 -17.68 -10.89
C HIS A 40 -30.41 -16.51 -9.91
N HIS A 41 -29.16 -16.10 -9.75
CA HIS A 41 -28.82 -14.81 -9.17
C HIS A 41 -29.41 -13.75 -10.10
N SER A 42 -30.59 -13.23 -9.76
CA SER A 42 -31.07 -11.96 -10.32
C SER A 42 -30.28 -10.86 -9.64
N ASP A 43 -29.10 -10.60 -10.19
CA ASP A 43 -28.34 -9.39 -9.92
C ASP A 43 -29.22 -8.21 -10.34
N GLU A 44 -29.82 -7.56 -9.34
CA GLU A 44 -30.14 -6.14 -9.46
C GLU A 44 -28.80 -5.41 -9.46
N MET A 45 -28.18 -5.38 -10.66
CA MET A 45 -26.94 -4.66 -10.91
C MET A 45 -27.24 -3.18 -10.76
N ILE A 46 -27.01 -2.66 -9.56
CA ILE A 46 -26.79 -1.25 -9.33
C ILE A 46 -25.53 -0.89 -10.15
N HIS A 47 -25.73 -0.50 -11.41
CA HIS A 47 -24.80 0.34 -12.15
C HIS A 47 -24.86 1.73 -11.52
N SER A 48 -24.35 1.82 -10.31
CA SER A 48 -23.95 3.10 -9.75
C SER A 48 -22.81 3.59 -10.61
N ASP A 49 -22.92 4.83 -11.04
CA ASP A 49 -21.93 5.64 -11.75
C ASP A 49 -20.68 5.78 -10.87
N HIS A 50 -19.97 4.66 -10.68
CA HIS A 50 -18.74 4.59 -9.92
C HIS A 50 -17.67 5.16 -10.85
N GLY A 51 -17.32 6.43 -10.59
CA GLY A 51 -16.24 7.12 -11.28
C GLY A 51 -15.06 6.19 -11.48
N ASN A 52 -14.46 6.23 -12.67
CA ASN A 52 -13.52 5.23 -13.19
C ASN A 52 -12.46 4.76 -12.16
N VAL A 53 -12.79 3.72 -11.39
CA VAL A 53 -11.91 3.06 -10.40
C VAL A 53 -10.91 2.11 -11.05
N VAL A 54 -10.99 1.92 -12.37
CA VAL A 54 -10.08 1.09 -13.15
C VAL A 54 -8.92 1.94 -13.65
N TRP A 55 -7.73 1.72 -13.09
CA TRP A 55 -6.54 2.50 -13.39
C TRP A 55 -5.69 1.87 -14.49
N LYS A 56 -5.01 2.72 -15.27
CA LYS A 56 -3.99 2.31 -16.24
C LYS A 56 -2.62 2.61 -15.65
N SER A 57 -1.66 1.73 -15.91
CA SER A 57 -0.25 1.97 -15.55
C SER A 57 0.30 3.21 -16.25
N PRO A 58 1.13 4.03 -15.58
CA PRO A 58 1.53 3.94 -14.17
C PRO A 58 0.46 4.49 -13.21
N ILE A 59 0.25 3.79 -12.09
CA ILE A 59 -0.79 4.08 -11.10
C ILE A 59 -0.21 4.94 -9.98
N ASP A 60 -0.88 6.04 -9.63
CA ASP A 60 -0.50 6.92 -8.51
C ASP A 60 -1.39 6.64 -7.30
N LEU A 61 -0.87 5.88 -6.34
CA LEU A 61 -1.63 5.51 -5.15
C LEU A 61 -1.92 6.72 -4.24
N SER A 62 -1.04 7.70 -4.21
CA SER A 62 -1.24 8.92 -3.40
C SER A 62 -2.31 9.84 -4.00
N ALA A 63 -2.57 9.73 -5.31
CA ALA A 63 -3.69 10.44 -5.94
C ALA A 63 -5.05 9.73 -5.70
N ILE A 64 -5.01 8.44 -5.33
CA ILE A 64 -6.19 7.63 -5.06
C ILE A 64 -6.63 7.79 -3.60
N ASP A 65 -5.67 7.78 -2.65
CA ASP A 65 -5.90 8.09 -1.23
C ASP A 65 -6.19 9.59 -1.04
N LYS A 66 -7.44 10.00 -1.23
CA LYS A 66 -7.85 11.41 -1.15
C LYS A 66 -8.03 11.84 0.30
N ASN A 67 -8.39 10.90 1.18
CA ASN A 67 -8.64 11.17 2.58
C ASN A 67 -7.33 11.23 3.41
N GLY A 68 -6.22 10.69 2.88
CA GLY A 68 -4.88 10.72 3.44
C GLY A 68 -4.68 9.78 4.63
N ASP A 69 -5.50 8.73 4.78
CA ASP A 69 -5.44 7.78 5.89
C ASP A 69 -4.43 6.66 5.66
N GLY A 70 -3.84 6.58 4.47
CA GLY A 70 -2.88 5.55 4.09
C GLY A 70 -3.54 4.20 3.75
N MET A 71 -4.85 4.17 3.51
CA MET A 71 -5.64 3.01 3.15
C MET A 71 -6.37 3.24 1.82
N VAL A 72 -6.61 2.16 1.08
CA VAL A 72 -7.43 2.15 -0.13
C VAL A 72 -8.22 0.85 -0.21
N PHE A 73 -9.30 0.87 -0.97
CA PHE A 73 -10.09 -0.31 -1.30
C PHE A 73 -9.64 -0.86 -2.65
N GLN A 74 -9.15 -2.11 -2.67
CA GLN A 74 -8.60 -2.78 -3.84
C GLN A 74 -9.30 -4.11 -4.10
N ASP A 75 -9.49 -4.45 -5.38
CA ASP A 75 -9.99 -5.78 -5.78
C ASP A 75 -8.89 -6.85 -5.67
N GLN A 76 -9.26 -8.06 -5.25
CA GLN A 76 -8.33 -9.18 -5.03
C GLN A 76 -7.99 -9.99 -6.31
N MET A 77 -8.64 -9.68 -7.43
CA MET A 77 -8.45 -10.32 -8.73
C MET A 77 -8.04 -9.30 -9.79
N ASP A 78 -8.71 -8.15 -9.81
CA ASP A 78 -8.47 -7.05 -10.74
C ASP A 78 -7.65 -5.95 -10.05
N TRP A 79 -6.36 -6.19 -9.85
CA TRP A 79 -5.49 -5.35 -9.00
C TRP A 79 -5.44 -3.86 -9.34
N ASN A 80 -5.76 -3.49 -10.57
CA ASN A 80 -5.85 -2.10 -11.01
C ASN A 80 -7.20 -1.43 -10.72
N VAL A 81 -8.12 -2.12 -10.06
CA VAL A 81 -9.37 -1.57 -9.54
C VAL A 81 -9.14 -1.12 -8.11
N ILE A 82 -9.02 0.20 -7.92
CA ILE A 82 -8.66 0.81 -6.65
C ILE A 82 -9.47 2.09 -6.41
N SER A 83 -9.94 2.28 -5.18
CA SER A 83 -10.78 3.40 -4.74
C SER A 83 -10.38 3.87 -3.35
N ASP A 84 -10.59 5.16 -3.06
CA ASP A 84 -10.52 5.75 -1.71
C ASP A 84 -11.68 5.28 -0.81
N GLU A 85 -12.80 4.95 -1.44
CA GLU A 85 -14.06 4.60 -0.77
C GLU A 85 -14.43 3.14 -1.02
N ALA A 86 -15.10 2.55 -0.03
CA ALA A 86 -15.66 1.21 -0.15
C ALA A 86 -16.63 1.13 -1.35
N GLY A 87 -16.57 0.04 -2.08
CA GLY A 87 -17.35 -0.12 -3.30
C GLY A 87 -17.29 -1.52 -3.86
N VAL A 88 -17.82 -1.66 -5.07
CA VAL A 88 -17.87 -2.92 -5.81
C VAL A 88 -16.99 -2.79 -7.05
N CYS A 89 -16.20 -3.82 -7.33
CA CYS A 89 -15.41 -3.91 -8.55
C CYS A 89 -16.35 -3.94 -9.77
N PRO A 90 -16.21 -3.00 -10.72
CA PRO A 90 -17.08 -2.96 -11.90
C PRO A 90 -16.79 -4.07 -12.91
N LEU A 91 -15.68 -4.80 -12.76
CA LEU A 91 -15.28 -5.88 -13.67
C LEU A 91 -15.84 -7.23 -13.24
N CYS A 92 -15.81 -7.52 -11.94
CA CYS A 92 -16.19 -8.84 -11.41
C CYS A 92 -17.40 -8.81 -10.45
N GLY A 93 -17.84 -7.62 -10.00
CA GLY A 93 -18.99 -7.47 -9.10
C GLY A 93 -18.69 -7.79 -7.62
N MET A 94 -17.44 -8.05 -7.25
CA MET A 94 -17.07 -8.31 -5.85
C MET A 94 -16.84 -7.01 -5.07
N THR A 95 -17.07 -7.06 -3.77
CA THR A 95 -16.73 -5.94 -2.87
C THR A 95 -15.22 -5.75 -2.78
N LEU A 96 -14.77 -4.52 -2.95
CA LEU A 96 -13.36 -4.15 -2.78
C LEU A 96 -12.91 -4.36 -1.33
N LYS A 97 -11.68 -4.82 -1.13
CA LYS A 97 -11.10 -5.04 0.19
C LYS A 97 -10.24 -3.85 0.59
N GLU A 98 -10.41 -3.39 1.81
CA GLU A 98 -9.56 -2.38 2.44
C GLU A 98 -8.15 -2.94 2.66
N VAL A 99 -7.13 -2.22 2.17
CA VAL A 99 -5.71 -2.55 2.25
C VAL A 99 -4.89 -1.28 2.47
N SER A 100 -3.71 -1.39 3.06
CA SER A 100 -2.80 -0.25 3.18
C SER A 100 -2.21 0.17 1.83
N LEU A 101 -1.74 1.41 1.70
CA LEU A 101 -1.02 1.87 0.51
C LEU A 101 0.21 0.99 0.18
N ASP A 102 0.91 0.51 1.20
CA ASP A 102 2.06 -0.37 1.02
C ASP A 102 1.65 -1.76 0.49
N GLU A 103 0.54 -2.31 0.99
CA GLU A 103 -0.04 -3.57 0.50
C GLU A 103 -0.57 -3.42 -0.92
N ALA A 104 -1.32 -2.36 -1.22
CA ALA A 104 -1.82 -2.06 -2.56
C ALA A 104 -0.67 -1.92 -3.56
N LYS A 105 0.42 -1.25 -3.16
CA LYS A 105 1.65 -1.15 -3.95
C LYS A 105 2.28 -2.51 -4.20
N ALA A 106 2.42 -3.35 -3.17
CA ALA A 106 2.98 -4.68 -3.32
C ALA A 106 2.13 -5.55 -4.27
N ASN A 107 0.80 -5.49 -4.15
CA ASN A 107 -0.13 -6.20 -5.02
C ASN A 107 0.00 -5.75 -6.48
N LEU A 108 0.05 -4.44 -6.73
CA LEU A 108 0.24 -3.88 -8.06
C LEU A 108 1.56 -4.32 -8.70
N LEU A 109 2.67 -4.20 -7.98
CA LEU A 109 4.00 -4.58 -8.47
C LEU A 109 4.09 -6.08 -8.74
N SER A 110 3.49 -6.91 -7.87
CA SER A 110 3.49 -8.37 -8.03
C SER A 110 2.68 -8.82 -9.25
N ASN A 111 1.72 -8.00 -9.69
CA ASN A 111 0.84 -8.29 -10.82
C ASN A 111 1.20 -7.46 -12.09
N GLY A 112 2.42 -6.95 -12.16
CA GLY A 112 2.97 -6.33 -13.37
C GLY A 112 2.53 -4.89 -13.64
N PHE A 113 1.90 -4.22 -12.66
CA PHE A 113 1.58 -2.80 -12.77
C PHE A 113 2.76 -1.95 -12.32
N THR A 114 2.90 -0.79 -12.95
CA THR A 114 3.89 0.22 -12.52
C THR A 114 3.21 1.23 -11.61
N VAL A 115 3.90 1.64 -10.54
CA VAL A 115 3.36 2.58 -9.55
C VAL A 115 4.27 3.81 -9.49
N ILE A 116 3.68 5.00 -9.58
CA ILE A 116 4.38 6.25 -9.28
C ILE A 116 4.12 6.63 -7.84
N SER A 117 5.18 6.91 -7.10
CA SER A 117 5.09 7.44 -5.74
C SER A 117 5.56 8.89 -5.80
N SER A 118 4.62 9.85 -5.80
CA SER A 118 4.97 11.26 -5.66
C SER A 118 5.35 11.55 -4.20
N ASN A 119 6.62 11.33 -3.87
CA ASN A 119 7.34 11.84 -2.71
C ASN A 119 6.55 12.01 -1.39
N HIS A 120 6.71 11.04 -0.49
CA HIS A 120 6.77 11.34 0.94
C HIS A 120 8.06 10.77 1.55
N LYS A 121 8.71 11.60 2.36
CA LYS A 121 9.97 11.34 3.04
C LYS A 121 9.84 10.14 4.00
N ASN A 122 10.74 9.18 3.79
CA ASN A 122 11.50 8.39 4.76
C ASN A 122 10.78 7.45 5.75
N ASN A 123 11.31 6.21 5.75
CA ASN A 123 11.39 5.22 6.84
C ASN A 123 10.24 4.21 7.05
N SER A 124 10.60 2.93 6.87
CA SER A 124 10.19 1.73 7.63
C SER A 124 8.69 1.36 7.64
N GLY A 125 8.22 0.18 7.24
CA GLY A 125 8.86 -1.08 6.86
C GLY A 125 7.91 -2.27 7.12
N LYS A 126 8.25 -3.43 6.51
CA LYS A 126 7.94 -4.83 6.92
C LYS A 126 6.46 -5.30 6.74
N THR A 127 6.10 -6.51 6.33
CA THR A 127 6.66 -7.90 6.32
C THR A 127 5.83 -8.73 5.31
N ASP A 128 6.32 -9.55 4.38
CA ASP A 128 6.97 -10.89 4.41
C ASP A 128 6.01 -12.08 4.10
N SER A 129 6.54 -13.02 3.30
CA SER A 129 6.13 -14.43 3.02
C SER A 129 5.27 -14.69 1.77
N GLU A 130 5.57 -15.65 0.88
CA GLU A 130 6.74 -16.52 0.71
C GLU A 130 6.79 -17.08 -0.74
N THR A 131 8.02 -17.24 -1.24
CA THR A 131 8.51 -18.40 -2.03
C THR A 131 7.91 -18.71 -3.41
N ALA A 132 8.61 -18.36 -4.51
CA ALA A 132 9.50 -19.29 -5.23
C ALA A 132 9.91 -18.82 -6.66
N LEU A 133 11.20 -19.03 -6.96
CA LEU A 133 11.80 -19.33 -8.27
C LEU A 133 12.02 -18.21 -9.32
N ASN A 134 13.29 -17.75 -9.28
CA ASN A 134 14.27 -17.83 -10.37
C ASN A 134 14.29 -16.81 -11.54
N GLN A 135 15.50 -16.25 -11.64
CA GLN A 135 16.28 -15.93 -12.84
C GLN A 135 16.07 -14.58 -13.52
N SER A 136 17.08 -13.74 -13.26
CA SER A 136 17.94 -13.17 -14.30
C SER A 136 17.20 -12.48 -15.45
N THR A 137 16.98 -11.18 -15.32
CA THR A 137 17.32 -10.28 -16.43
C THR A 137 17.96 -9.01 -15.89
N ALA A 138 19.21 -8.83 -16.30
CA ALA A 138 19.87 -7.54 -16.27
C ALA A 138 19.06 -6.55 -17.13
N SER A 139 18.65 -5.43 -16.56
CA SER A 139 19.02 -4.07 -17.02
C SER A 139 18.08 -2.99 -16.48
N LYS A 140 18.65 -2.12 -15.62
CA LYS A 140 18.30 -0.69 -15.42
C LYS A 140 16.88 -0.38 -14.88
N SER A 141 16.62 0.61 -14.03
CA SER A 141 17.38 1.66 -13.37
C SER A 141 16.31 2.50 -12.65
N TYR A 142 16.24 2.44 -11.33
CA TYR A 142 15.78 3.57 -10.51
C TYR A 142 16.61 3.55 -9.22
N ASP A 143 17.10 4.72 -8.83
CA ASP A 143 18.27 4.97 -8.00
C ASP A 143 18.20 4.39 -6.58
N ALA A 144 18.45 3.08 -6.45
CA ALA A 144 18.88 2.50 -5.19
C ALA A 144 20.30 3.02 -4.90
N VAL A 145 20.39 4.16 -4.21
CA VAL A 145 21.66 4.81 -3.86
C VAL A 145 22.48 3.81 -3.05
N ILE A 146 23.63 3.41 -3.59
CA ILE A 146 24.60 2.59 -2.88
C ILE A 146 25.06 3.39 -1.66
N TRP A 147 24.85 2.84 -0.46
CA TRP A 147 25.08 3.52 0.80
C TRP A 147 26.58 3.73 1.06
N ASN A 148 27.42 2.77 0.67
CA ASN A 148 28.85 2.81 0.89
C ASN A 148 29.63 3.23 -0.35
N LYS A 149 30.83 3.78 -0.14
CA LYS A 149 31.79 4.14 -1.20
C LYS A 149 32.88 3.08 -1.41
N TYR A 150 33.17 2.29 -0.37
CA TYR A 150 34.21 1.27 -0.35
C TYR A 150 33.63 -0.11 -0.03
N CYS A 151 34.19 -1.16 -0.61
CA CYS A 151 33.81 -2.55 -0.35
C CYS A 151 34.07 -2.89 1.14
N PRO A 152 33.07 -3.35 1.91
CA PRO A 152 33.24 -3.67 3.33
C PRO A 152 34.26 -4.80 3.58
N VAL A 153 34.41 -5.70 2.59
CA VAL A 153 35.29 -6.87 2.70
C VAL A 153 36.75 -6.54 2.40
N THR A 154 37.02 -5.67 1.42
CA THR A 154 38.39 -5.44 0.91
C THR A 154 38.87 -3.99 0.99
N GLY A 155 38.00 -3.04 1.30
CA GLY A 155 38.31 -1.60 1.32
C GLY A 155 38.58 -0.97 -0.04
N LYS A 156 38.37 -1.70 -1.16
CA LYS A 156 38.50 -1.15 -2.51
C LYS A 156 37.28 -0.30 -2.88
N LYS A 157 37.49 0.77 -3.66
CA LYS A 157 36.40 1.60 -4.18
C LYS A 157 35.42 0.78 -5.01
N ILE A 158 34.14 1.10 -4.86
CA ILE A 158 33.05 0.47 -5.62
C ILE A 158 33.09 0.97 -7.07
N SER A 159 32.91 0.06 -8.02
CA SER A 159 32.91 0.35 -9.45
C SER A 159 31.48 0.53 -9.97
N LYS A 160 31.33 1.08 -11.19
CA LYS A 160 30.01 1.29 -11.82
C LYS A 160 29.25 0.00 -12.12
N SER A 161 29.93 -1.15 -12.11
CA SER A 161 29.39 -2.49 -12.33
C SER A 161 29.36 -3.31 -11.03
N ALA A 162 29.29 -2.63 -9.89
CA ALA A 162 29.28 -3.27 -8.59
C ALA A 162 28.03 -4.11 -8.39
N GLU A 163 28.22 -5.29 -7.83
CA GLU A 163 27.12 -6.05 -7.25
C GLU A 163 26.66 -5.36 -5.97
N THR A 164 25.36 -5.41 -5.67
CA THR A 164 24.75 -4.76 -4.50
C THR A 164 23.88 -5.72 -3.72
N LEU A 165 23.89 -5.61 -2.40
CA LEU A 165 23.06 -6.38 -1.47
C LEU A 165 22.33 -5.43 -0.52
N LYS A 166 21.05 -5.67 -0.26
CA LYS A 166 20.32 -4.96 0.78
C LYS A 166 20.58 -5.62 2.13
N TYR A 167 21.14 -4.88 3.09
CA TYR A 167 21.38 -5.34 4.46
C TYR A 167 21.09 -4.21 5.45
N GLU A 168 20.32 -4.47 6.51
CA GLU A 168 19.86 -3.43 7.47
C GLU A 168 19.24 -2.18 6.82
N GLY A 169 18.47 -2.36 5.75
CA GLY A 169 17.86 -1.25 5.01
C GLY A 169 18.83 -0.43 4.17
N LYS A 170 20.14 -0.77 4.17
CA LYS A 170 21.19 -0.11 3.37
C LYS A 170 21.48 -0.94 2.12
N ILE A 171 21.74 -0.28 1.01
CA ILE A 171 22.21 -0.93 -0.22
C ILE A 171 23.73 -0.96 -0.17
N ILE A 172 24.28 -2.12 0.16
CA ILE A 172 25.72 -2.35 0.29
C ILE A 172 26.28 -2.76 -1.08
N GLY A 173 27.18 -1.96 -1.64
CA GLY A 173 27.87 -2.25 -2.89
C GLY A 173 29.23 -2.92 -2.67
N PHE A 174 29.61 -3.77 -3.63
CA PHE A 174 30.87 -4.51 -3.63
C PHE A 174 31.76 -4.11 -4.81
N CYS A 175 33.09 -4.14 -4.62
CA CYS A 175 34.04 -3.68 -5.64
C CYS A 175 34.14 -4.59 -6.89
N CYS A 176 33.53 -5.76 -6.87
CA CYS A 176 33.58 -6.73 -7.97
C CYS A 176 32.16 -7.14 -8.37
N ALA A 177 31.93 -7.36 -9.66
CA ALA A 177 30.68 -7.88 -10.22
C ALA A 177 30.48 -9.39 -9.96
N GLY A 178 31.16 -9.95 -8.95
CA GLY A 178 31.20 -11.38 -8.69
C GLY A 178 31.04 -11.68 -7.21
N SER A 179 30.43 -12.82 -6.94
CA SER A 179 29.86 -13.18 -5.64
C SER A 179 30.89 -13.42 -4.52
N LYS A 180 32.19 -13.40 -4.81
CA LYS A 180 33.26 -13.67 -3.82
C LYS A 180 33.17 -12.78 -2.58
N HIS A 181 32.94 -11.47 -2.75
CA HIS A 181 32.82 -10.56 -1.62
C HIS A 181 31.41 -10.50 -1.06
N HIS A 182 30.40 -10.72 -1.90
CA HIS A 182 29.01 -10.85 -1.49
C HIS A 182 28.85 -12.00 -0.48
N GLU A 183 29.32 -13.20 -0.83
CA GLU A 183 29.20 -14.40 0.00
C GLU A 183 30.03 -14.30 1.28
N VAL A 184 31.23 -13.71 1.21
CA VAL A 184 32.07 -13.48 2.40
C VAL A 184 31.38 -12.50 3.35
N PHE A 185 30.77 -11.43 2.82
CA PHE A 185 29.99 -10.50 3.62
C PHE A 185 28.83 -11.19 4.34
N LEU A 186 28.08 -12.07 3.66
CA LEU A 186 26.94 -12.78 4.25
C LEU A 186 27.30 -13.70 5.43
N LYS A 187 28.56 -14.17 5.52
CA LYS A 187 29.00 -15.03 6.63
C LYS A 187 29.13 -14.27 7.95
N ASP A 188 29.52 -13.00 7.90
CA ASP A 188 29.68 -12.14 9.09
C ASP A 188 29.50 -10.65 8.72
N PRO A 189 28.26 -10.22 8.43
CA PRO A 189 28.01 -8.87 7.93
C PRO A 189 28.40 -7.79 8.94
N GLU A 190 28.13 -8.01 10.23
CA GLU A 190 28.43 -7.06 11.30
C GLU A 190 29.93 -6.77 11.39
N ARG A 191 30.78 -7.81 11.29
CA ARG A 191 32.23 -7.64 11.23
C ARG A 191 32.65 -6.77 10.07
N TYR A 192 32.12 -7.01 8.87
CA TYR A 192 32.54 -6.27 7.68
C TYR A 192 31.95 -4.86 7.63
N LEU A 193 30.78 -4.61 8.22
CA LEU A 193 30.24 -3.26 8.36
C LEU A 193 31.06 -2.39 9.32
N LYS A 194 31.67 -2.99 10.36
CA LYS A 194 32.61 -2.27 11.24
C LYS A 194 33.85 -1.77 10.51
N ASN A 195 34.14 -2.28 9.31
CA ASN A 195 35.20 -1.74 8.48
C ASN A 195 34.81 -0.43 7.75
N LEU A 196 33.56 0.02 7.87
CA LEU A 196 33.07 1.25 7.26
C LEU A 196 32.70 2.28 8.32
N SER A 197 32.83 3.57 7.97
CA SER A 197 32.29 4.66 8.78
C SER A 197 30.77 4.54 8.91
N SER A 198 30.20 5.23 9.90
CA SER A 198 28.75 5.21 10.17
C SER A 198 27.89 5.72 9.01
N ASP A 199 28.47 6.51 8.10
CA ASP A 199 27.85 7.01 6.87
C ASP A 199 28.24 6.21 5.62
N GLY A 200 29.09 5.19 5.74
CA GLY A 200 29.52 4.32 4.63
C GLY A 200 30.54 4.94 3.68
N GLN A 201 30.96 6.17 3.92
CA GLN A 201 31.77 6.96 2.98
C GLN A 201 33.26 6.69 3.08
N GLU A 202 33.73 6.08 4.18
CA GLU A 202 35.14 5.77 4.45
C GLU A 202 35.33 4.31 4.87
N PHE A 203 36.53 3.78 4.62
CA PHE A 203 36.95 2.47 5.10
C PHE A 203 37.88 2.65 6.31
N ILE A 204 37.44 2.18 7.47
CA ILE A 204 38.12 2.29 8.78
C ILE A 204 38.66 0.94 9.29
N GLY A 205 38.46 -0.15 8.54
CA GLY A 205 39.00 -1.45 8.90
C GLY A 205 40.52 -1.51 8.82
N GLU A 206 41.12 -2.39 9.62
CA GLU A 206 42.55 -2.69 9.55
C GLU A 206 42.88 -3.34 8.20
N LYS A 207 43.94 -2.88 7.53
CA LYS A 207 44.39 -3.37 6.21
C LYS A 207 45.37 -4.53 6.33
#